data_AF-A0A3C0U4W9-F1
#
_entry.id   AF-A0A3C0U4W9-F1
#
_cell.length_a   1.000
_cell.length_b   1.000
_cell.length_c   1.000
_cell.angle_alpha   90.00
_cell.angle_beta   90.00
_cell.angle_gamma   90.00
#
_symmetry.space_group_name_H-M   'P 1'
#
loop_
_entity.id
_entity.type
_entity.pdbx_description
1 polymer ?
#
loop_
_entity_poly.entity_id
_entity_poly.type
_entity_poly.pdbx_seq_one_letter_code
_entity_poly.pdbx_strand_id
1 'polypeptide(L)'
;FSNEAGQGSAPIAHAAAKAEHPVSEGMVAILEPFIDTIVICSITGLTLLSSGVWNEKHVNDFSFSDMLLVEGELNEETDASVLFDYFNSNGDINEFSGDLVVTDGIPRGITVLHARSIAEEVTISNGETLFTGVLTVDNGRLQNPSGYSFRGKSLVHSAPLTAIAFNKGLFGDYGQYIVAIGLLLFAFSTAISWSYYGGRSVTYLFGVEY
;
A
#
# COMPACT_ATOMS: atom_id res chain seq x y z
N PHE A 1 -1.78 -12.59 7.03
CA PHE A 1 -2.27 -12.75 5.65
C PHE A 1 -1.24 -13.51 4.82
N SER A 2 0.02 -13.07 4.76
CA SER A 2 1.09 -13.67 3.95
C SER A 2 1.21 -15.19 4.03
N ASN A 3 1.13 -15.78 5.24
CA ASN A 3 1.33 -17.21 5.45
C ASN A 3 0.06 -18.08 5.48
N GLU A 4 -1.11 -17.50 5.20
CA GLU A 4 -2.41 -18.20 5.19
C GLU A 4 -2.74 -18.99 6.48
N ALA A 5 -2.03 -18.71 7.58
CA ALA A 5 -2.17 -19.45 8.83
C ALA A 5 -3.58 -19.25 9.41
N GLY A 6 -4.23 -20.37 9.73
CA GLY A 6 -5.59 -20.38 10.29
C GLY A 6 -6.72 -20.19 9.26
N GLN A 7 -6.42 -20.02 7.96
CA GLN A 7 -7.44 -19.93 6.91
C GLN A 7 -7.93 -21.30 6.41
N GLY A 8 -7.14 -22.37 6.62
CA GLY A 8 -7.49 -23.73 6.22
C GLY A 8 -7.31 -24.02 4.72
N SER A 9 -6.73 -23.10 3.95
CA SER A 9 -6.44 -23.25 2.52
C SER A 9 -5.23 -24.13 2.25
N ALA A 10 -4.10 -23.90 2.93
CA ALA A 10 -2.84 -24.63 2.72
C ALA A 10 -2.97 -26.17 2.79
N PRO A 11 -3.73 -26.77 3.75
CA PRO A 11 -3.94 -28.22 3.78
C PRO A 11 -4.55 -28.81 2.51
N ILE A 12 -5.28 -28.03 1.70
CA ILE A 12 -5.88 -28.50 0.43
C ILE A 12 -4.81 -28.87 -0.59
N ALA A 13 -3.70 -28.12 -0.65
CA ALA A 13 -2.54 -28.45 -1.48
C ALA A 13 -1.83 -29.71 -0.96
N HIS A 14 -1.52 -29.74 0.33
CA HIS A 14 -0.78 -30.85 0.94
C HIS A 14 -1.54 -32.18 0.89
N ALA A 15 -2.88 -32.15 0.89
CA ALA A 15 -3.70 -33.34 0.69
C ALA A 15 -3.52 -34.01 -0.69
N ALA A 16 -3.01 -33.28 -1.69
CA ALA A 16 -2.74 -33.81 -3.02
C ALA A 16 -1.31 -34.35 -3.17
N ALA A 17 -0.43 -34.09 -2.21
CA ALA A 17 0.94 -34.58 -2.22
C ALA A 17 1.00 -36.10 -1.95
N LYS A 18 1.92 -36.79 -2.62
CA LYS A 18 2.20 -38.20 -2.34
C LYS A 18 3.16 -38.29 -1.17
N ALA A 19 2.65 -38.62 0.00
CA ALA A 19 3.46 -38.85 1.19
C ALA A 19 3.16 -40.18 1.84
N GLU A 20 4.19 -40.80 2.40
CA GLU A 20 4.06 -42.08 3.10
C GLU A 20 3.26 -41.93 4.40
N HIS A 21 3.39 -40.78 5.08
CA HIS A 21 2.73 -40.52 6.35
C HIS A 21 2.17 -39.08 6.42
N PRO A 22 0.97 -38.86 6.99
CA PRO A 22 0.40 -37.52 7.14
C PRO A 22 1.29 -36.56 7.93
N VAL A 23 2.07 -37.08 8.89
CA VAL A 23 2.97 -36.29 9.72
C VAL A 23 4.13 -35.71 8.91
N SER A 24 4.64 -36.43 7.90
CA SER A 24 5.73 -35.90 7.07
C SER A 24 5.26 -34.72 6.24
N GLU A 25 4.05 -34.75 5.70
CA GLU A 25 3.48 -33.57 5.01
C GLU A 25 3.11 -32.46 5.96
N GLY A 26 2.64 -32.78 7.17
CA GLY A 26 2.45 -31.78 8.21
C GLY A 26 3.74 -31.01 8.53
N MET A 27 4.89 -31.68 8.55
CA MET A 27 6.19 -31.02 8.75
C MET A 27 6.60 -30.14 7.56
N VAL A 28 6.32 -30.57 6.33
CA VAL A 28 6.58 -29.75 5.13
C VAL A 28 5.68 -28.53 5.10
N ALA A 29 4.40 -28.68 5.45
CA ALA A 29 3.45 -27.57 5.52
C ALA A 29 3.86 -26.49 6.55
N ILE A 30 4.55 -26.87 7.63
CA ILE A 30 5.09 -25.90 8.62
C ILE A 30 6.22 -25.05 8.04
N LEU A 31 6.93 -25.52 7.00
CA LEU A 31 7.97 -24.72 6.36
C LEU A 31 7.42 -23.52 5.59
N GLU A 32 6.18 -23.57 5.11
CA GLU A 32 5.53 -22.46 4.42
C GLU A 32 5.47 -21.18 5.29
N PRO A 33 4.82 -21.18 6.48
CA PRO A 33 4.79 -20.00 7.34
C PRO A 33 6.17 -19.62 7.87
N PHE A 34 7.08 -20.58 8.04
CA PHE A 34 8.46 -20.27 8.44
C PHE A 34 9.20 -19.47 7.36
N ILE A 35 9.21 -19.96 6.12
CA ILE A 35 9.92 -19.29 5.02
C ILE A 35 9.24 -17.95 4.72
N ASP A 36 7.92 -17.92 4.57
CA ASP A 36 7.19 -16.70 4.23
C ASP A 36 7.36 -15.62 5.31
N THR A 37 6.98 -15.92 6.55
CA THR A 37 6.92 -14.90 7.60
C THR A 37 8.27 -14.66 8.27
N ILE A 38 8.98 -15.72 8.66
CA ILE A 38 10.21 -15.58 9.45
C ILE A 38 11.39 -15.21 8.55
N VAL A 39 11.46 -15.72 7.33
CA VAL A 39 12.58 -15.39 6.42
C VAL A 39 12.21 -14.19 5.53
N ILE A 40 11.20 -14.31 4.68
CA ILE A 40 10.92 -13.32 3.63
C ILE A 40 10.37 -12.01 4.19
N CYS A 41 9.31 -12.04 5.00
CA CYS A 41 8.77 -10.82 5.60
C CYS A 41 9.78 -10.15 6.53
N SER A 42 10.61 -10.91 7.25
CA SER A 42 11.62 -10.32 8.14
C SER A 42 12.77 -9.67 7.38
N ILE A 43 13.25 -10.27 6.29
CA ILE A 43 14.24 -9.62 5.41
C ILE A 43 13.64 -8.34 4.83
N THR A 44 12.39 -8.38 4.34
CA THR A 44 11.70 -7.21 3.80
C THR A 44 11.58 -6.10 4.85
N GLY A 45 11.13 -6.44 6.06
CA GLY A 45 11.03 -5.50 7.18
C GLY A 45 12.38 -4.92 7.60
N LEU A 46 13.43 -5.74 7.65
CA LEU A 46 14.79 -5.28 7.96
C LEU A 46 15.32 -4.34 6.88
N THR A 47 15.07 -4.61 5.60
CA THR A 47 15.43 -3.71 4.49
C THR A 47 14.70 -2.37 4.60
N LEU A 48 13.41 -2.38 4.91
CA LEU A 48 12.63 -1.15 5.14
C LEU A 48 13.19 -0.33 6.30
N LEU A 49 13.47 -0.96 7.45
CA LEU A 49 13.97 -0.28 8.63
C LEU A 49 15.40 0.25 8.45
N SER A 50 16.30 -0.57 7.90
CA SER A 50 17.72 -0.21 7.72
C SER A 50 17.95 0.86 6.66
N SER A 51 17.07 0.96 5.66
CA SER A 51 17.17 1.99 4.61
C SER A 51 16.65 3.37 5.07
N GLY A 52 15.83 3.43 6.12
CA GLY A 52 15.27 4.67 6.67
C GLY A 52 14.21 5.36 5.81
N VAL A 53 13.87 4.79 4.65
CA VAL A 53 12.96 5.41 3.66
C VAL A 53 11.52 5.56 4.18
N TRP A 54 11.17 4.82 5.23
CA TRP A 54 9.85 4.91 5.88
C TRP A 54 9.62 6.28 6.55
N ASN A 55 10.68 7.04 6.81
CA ASN A 55 10.63 8.36 7.44
C ASN A 55 11.04 9.49 6.47
N GLU A 56 11.13 9.21 5.17
CA GLU A 56 11.55 10.18 4.15
C GLU A 56 10.36 10.49 3.23
N LYS A 57 10.17 11.77 2.88
CA LYS A 57 9.17 12.18 1.90
C LYS A 57 9.72 11.98 0.50
N HIS A 58 8.92 11.34 -0.36
CA HIS A 58 9.26 11.04 -1.74
C HIS A 58 8.25 11.66 -2.68
N VAL A 59 8.72 12.11 -3.85
CA VAL A 59 7.83 12.60 -4.91
C VAL A 59 7.01 11.41 -5.42
N ASN A 60 5.69 11.49 -5.27
CA ASN A 60 4.76 10.46 -5.71
C ASN A 60 3.41 11.06 -6.14
N ASP A 61 2.61 10.25 -6.83
CA ASP A 61 1.23 10.57 -7.19
C ASP A 61 0.30 10.16 -6.05
N PHE A 62 -0.57 11.06 -5.62
CA PHE A 62 -1.40 10.86 -4.43
C PHE A 62 -2.62 10.02 -4.75
N SER A 63 -2.86 8.99 -3.94
CA SER A 63 -4.11 8.26 -3.99
C SER A 63 -5.21 9.08 -3.33
N PHE A 64 -6.33 9.27 -4.02
CA PHE A 64 -7.50 9.96 -3.46
C PHE A 64 -8.09 9.25 -2.22
N SER A 65 -7.85 7.96 -2.05
CA SER A 65 -8.27 7.22 -0.84
C SER A 65 -7.47 7.60 0.40
N ASP A 66 -6.22 8.02 0.19
CA ASP A 66 -5.22 8.24 1.24
C ASP A 66 -4.90 9.73 1.38
N MET A 67 -5.69 10.59 0.72
CA MET A 67 -5.57 12.03 0.70
C MET A 67 -6.70 12.68 1.48
N LEU A 68 -6.36 13.71 2.25
CA LEU A 68 -7.31 14.57 2.95
C LEU A 68 -6.87 16.03 2.84
N LEU A 69 -7.80 16.90 2.51
CA LEU A 69 -7.59 18.34 2.46
C LEU A 69 -8.05 18.96 3.79
N VAL A 70 -7.16 19.70 4.43
CA VAL A 70 -7.37 20.29 5.76
C VAL A 70 -7.32 21.81 5.64
N GLU A 71 -8.17 22.50 6.41
CA GLU A 71 -8.20 23.95 6.45
C GLU A 71 -6.93 24.52 7.10
N GLY A 72 -6.37 25.55 6.46
CA GLY A 72 -5.19 26.26 6.97
C GLY A 72 -3.87 25.57 6.65
N GLU A 73 -2.79 26.14 7.16
CA GLU A 73 -1.42 25.65 7.00
C GLU A 73 -0.97 25.01 8.31
N LEU A 74 -1.00 23.67 8.36
CA LEU A 74 -0.46 22.90 9.48
C LEU A 74 1.05 22.74 9.31
N ASN A 75 1.76 22.72 10.44
CA ASN A 75 3.19 22.45 10.48
C ASN A 75 3.48 21.24 11.39
N GLU A 76 4.31 20.32 10.90
CA GLU A 76 4.64 19.07 11.60
C GLU A 76 5.28 19.28 12.97
N GLU A 77 5.96 20.42 13.20
CA GLU A 77 6.59 20.73 14.49
C GLU A 77 5.60 21.34 15.49
N THR A 78 4.72 22.24 15.04
CA THR A 78 3.79 22.96 15.93
C THR A 78 2.51 22.17 16.20
N ASP A 79 2.03 21.43 15.20
CA ASP A 79 0.74 20.74 15.23
C ASP A 79 0.90 19.23 15.43
N ALA A 80 2.08 18.78 15.87
CA ALA A 80 2.41 17.37 16.09
C ALA A 80 1.39 16.64 16.97
N SER A 81 0.88 17.28 18.03
CA SER A 81 -0.11 16.67 18.92
C SER A 81 -1.46 16.46 18.23
N VAL A 82 -1.91 17.45 17.45
CA VAL A 82 -3.17 17.38 16.69
C VAL A 82 -3.09 16.28 15.65
N LEU A 83 -1.99 16.22 14.89
CA LEU A 83 -1.74 15.17 13.90
C LEU A 83 -1.67 13.79 14.56
N PHE A 84 -0.98 13.67 15.70
CA PHE A 84 -0.88 12.41 16.44
C PHE A 84 -2.25 11.91 16.91
N ASP A 85 -3.07 12.79 17.48
CA ASP A 85 -4.41 12.46 17.96
C ASP A 85 -5.34 12.08 16.80
N TYR A 86 -5.30 12.81 15.68
CA TYR A 86 -6.06 12.48 14.47
C TYR A 86 -5.70 11.07 13.96
N PHE A 87 -4.41 10.77 13.84
CA PHE A 87 -3.95 9.51 13.26
C PHE A 87 -4.14 8.29 14.16
N ASN A 88 -4.14 8.45 15.49
CA ASN A 88 -4.09 7.31 16.42
C ASN A 88 -5.29 7.21 17.37
N SER A 89 -6.02 8.29 17.58
CA SER A 89 -7.02 8.38 18.67
C SER A 89 -8.41 8.79 18.17
N ASN A 90 -8.68 8.73 16.86
CA ASN A 90 -9.88 9.32 16.23
C ASN A 90 -10.07 10.80 16.65
N GLY A 91 -8.96 11.54 16.81
CA GLY A 91 -9.01 12.98 17.00
C GLY A 91 -9.69 13.65 15.82
N ASP A 92 -10.26 14.83 16.05
CA ASP A 92 -10.89 15.63 15.00
C ASP A 92 -9.83 16.51 14.32
N ILE A 93 -10.03 16.77 13.03
CA ILE A 93 -9.19 17.70 12.26
C ILE A 93 -10.10 18.59 11.44
N ASN A 94 -9.72 19.85 11.24
CA ASN A 94 -10.53 20.79 10.47
C ASN A 94 -10.50 20.44 8.98
N GLU A 95 -11.33 19.51 8.55
CA GLU A 95 -11.45 19.08 7.16
C GLU A 95 -11.97 20.23 6.28
N PHE A 96 -11.28 20.50 5.17
CA PHE A 96 -11.66 21.58 4.26
C PHE A 96 -12.94 21.24 3.49
N SER A 97 -13.91 22.15 3.52
CA SER A 97 -15.14 22.03 2.75
C SER A 97 -15.45 23.34 2.03
N GLY A 98 -15.56 23.28 0.70
CA GLY A 98 -15.84 24.42 -0.15
C GLY A 98 -15.07 24.39 -1.47
N ASP A 99 -14.90 25.58 -2.03
CA ASP A 99 -14.27 25.80 -3.32
C ASP A 99 -12.77 26.03 -3.17
N LEU A 100 -11.97 25.00 -3.46
CA LEU A 100 -10.51 25.08 -3.47
C LEU A 100 -10.03 25.80 -4.73
N VAL A 101 -9.45 26.98 -4.55
CA VAL A 101 -8.83 27.73 -5.64
C VAL A 101 -7.42 27.19 -5.90
N VAL A 102 -7.18 26.75 -7.13
CA VAL A 102 -5.89 26.27 -7.61
C VAL A 102 -5.38 27.22 -8.68
N THR A 103 -4.14 27.68 -8.53
CA THR A 103 -3.50 28.57 -9.51
C THR A 103 -2.16 27.99 -9.92
N ASP A 104 -1.97 27.78 -11.22
CA ASP A 104 -0.75 27.17 -11.79
C ASP A 104 -0.40 25.82 -11.12
N GLY A 105 -1.43 25.01 -10.87
CA GLY A 105 -1.33 23.73 -10.19
C GLY A 105 -1.14 23.80 -8.68
N ILE A 106 -0.98 24.98 -8.08
CA ILE A 106 -0.71 25.11 -6.65
C ILE A 106 -2.01 25.40 -5.89
N PRO A 107 -2.45 24.50 -4.97
CA PRO A 107 -3.55 24.79 -4.07
C PRO A 107 -3.13 25.80 -2.99
N ARG A 108 -4.01 26.74 -2.62
CA ARG A 108 -3.72 27.78 -1.61
C ARG A 108 -4.63 27.68 -0.40
N GLY A 109 -4.08 28.01 0.78
CA GLY A 109 -4.84 28.14 2.03
C GLY A 109 -5.31 26.81 2.63
N ILE A 110 -4.75 25.70 2.17
CA ILE A 110 -5.06 24.36 2.65
C ILE A 110 -3.77 23.59 2.90
N THR A 111 -3.87 22.58 3.76
CA THR A 111 -2.86 21.56 3.94
C THR A 111 -3.32 20.29 3.27
N VAL A 112 -2.47 19.67 2.47
CA VAL A 112 -2.73 18.35 1.90
C VAL A 112 -2.10 17.31 2.82
N LEU A 113 -2.91 16.44 3.40
CA LEU A 113 -2.43 15.23 4.04
C LEU A 113 -2.45 14.10 3.02
N HIS A 114 -1.37 13.35 2.93
CA HIS A 114 -1.30 12.13 2.12
C HIS A 114 -0.50 11.06 2.86
N ALA A 115 -0.97 9.82 2.81
CA ALA A 115 -0.28 8.66 3.38
C ALA A 115 0.11 8.87 4.87
N ARG A 116 -0.80 9.48 5.65
CA ARG A 116 -0.60 9.85 7.07
C ARG A 116 0.58 10.81 7.32
N SER A 117 0.84 11.72 6.38
CA SER A 117 1.87 12.77 6.50
C SER A 117 1.41 14.08 5.86
N ILE A 118 2.01 15.21 6.25
CA ILE A 118 1.81 16.47 5.55
C ILE A 118 2.57 16.41 4.22
N ALA A 119 1.86 16.62 3.12
CA ALA A 119 2.44 16.67 1.80
C ALA A 119 3.04 18.06 1.52
N GLU A 120 4.18 18.06 0.82
CA GLU A 120 4.94 19.24 0.45
C GLU A 120 5.00 19.36 -1.08
N GLU A 121 5.23 20.58 -1.58
CA GLU A 121 5.40 20.85 -3.02
C GLU A 121 4.27 20.25 -3.88
N VAL A 122 3.03 20.34 -3.37
CA VAL A 122 1.87 19.72 -4.03
C VAL A 122 1.50 20.49 -5.29
N THR A 123 1.35 19.75 -6.36
CA THR A 123 0.93 20.21 -7.69
C THR A 123 -0.28 19.42 -8.15
N ILE A 124 -1.21 20.11 -8.79
CA ILE A 124 -2.45 19.56 -9.33
C ILE A 124 -2.42 19.75 -10.84
N SER A 125 -2.59 18.66 -11.56
CA SER A 125 -2.67 18.66 -13.02
C SER A 125 -4.00 18.09 -13.51
N ASN A 126 -4.41 18.53 -14.70
CA ASN A 126 -5.48 17.90 -15.47
C ASN A 126 -4.86 17.41 -16.78
N GLY A 127 -4.71 16.09 -16.91
CA GLY A 127 -3.92 15.47 -17.97
C GLY A 127 -2.43 15.85 -17.87
N GLU A 128 -1.87 16.41 -18.94
CA GLU A 128 -0.45 16.79 -19.02
C GLU A 128 -0.18 18.24 -18.58
N THR A 129 -1.22 19.02 -18.28
CA THR A 129 -1.12 20.45 -17.97
C THR A 129 -1.43 20.76 -16.51
N LEU A 130 -0.73 21.75 -15.94
CA LEU A 130 -1.03 22.26 -14.61
C LEU A 130 -2.45 22.85 -14.58
N PHE A 131 -3.20 22.49 -13.53
CA PHE A 131 -4.58 22.91 -13.41
C PHE A 131 -4.67 24.32 -12.83
N THR A 132 -5.52 25.17 -13.41
CA THR A 132 -5.90 26.46 -12.85
C THR A 132 -7.41 26.56 -12.86
N GLY A 133 -8.01 26.80 -11.71
CA GLY A 133 -9.46 26.83 -11.57
C GLY A 133 -9.90 26.55 -10.14
N VAL A 134 -11.15 26.12 -10.00
CA VAL A 134 -11.77 25.83 -8.71
C VAL A 134 -12.13 24.35 -8.66
N LEU A 135 -11.80 23.70 -7.54
CA LEU A 135 -12.16 22.33 -7.24
C LEU A 135 -13.13 22.30 -6.06
N THR A 136 -14.25 21.60 -6.20
CA THR A 136 -15.21 21.45 -5.11
C THR A 136 -14.79 20.31 -4.18
N VAL A 137 -14.57 20.64 -2.93
CA VAL A 137 -14.16 19.74 -1.85
C VAL A 137 -15.25 19.71 -0.79
N ASP A 138 -15.54 18.55 -0.24
CA ASP A 138 -16.47 18.38 0.86
C ASP A 138 -15.91 17.34 1.84
N ASN A 139 -15.88 17.69 3.12
CA ASN A 139 -15.28 16.89 4.20
C ASN A 139 -13.86 16.43 3.84
N GLY A 140 -13.02 17.39 3.40
CA GLY A 140 -11.63 17.17 3.02
C GLY A 140 -11.42 16.30 1.78
N ARG A 141 -12.49 15.89 1.08
CA ARG A 141 -12.44 15.01 -0.08
C ARG A 141 -12.93 15.69 -1.35
N LEU A 142 -12.25 15.42 -2.44
CA LEU A 142 -12.59 15.94 -3.75
C LEU A 142 -13.84 15.24 -4.30
N GLN A 143 -14.87 15.99 -4.68
CA GLN A 143 -16.15 15.43 -5.13
C GLN A 143 -16.09 14.86 -6.56
N ASN A 144 -15.29 15.47 -7.44
CA ASN A 144 -15.11 15.04 -8.83
C ASN A 144 -13.61 14.81 -9.13
N PRO A 145 -13.02 13.71 -8.64
CA PRO A 145 -11.58 13.46 -8.79
C PRO A 145 -11.19 13.04 -10.21
N SER A 146 -12.14 12.59 -11.03
CA SER A 146 -11.87 12.11 -12.39
C SER A 146 -11.23 13.18 -13.27
N GLY A 147 -10.04 12.89 -13.80
CA GLY A 147 -9.29 13.78 -14.69
C GLY A 147 -8.24 14.64 -13.99
N TYR A 148 -8.23 14.70 -12.65
CA TYR A 148 -7.21 15.38 -11.88
C TYR A 148 -6.17 14.41 -11.34
N SER A 149 -4.92 14.85 -11.27
CA SER A 149 -3.84 14.15 -10.57
C SER A 149 -3.17 15.11 -9.59
N PHE A 150 -2.93 14.61 -8.39
CA PHE A 150 -2.22 15.31 -7.32
C PHE A 150 -0.84 14.68 -7.20
N ARG A 151 0.21 15.49 -7.21
CA ARG A 151 1.59 15.03 -7.14
C ARG A 151 2.39 15.95 -6.24
N GLY A 152 3.19 15.39 -5.35
CA GLY A 152 4.05 16.15 -4.45
C GLY A 152 4.95 15.24 -3.64
N LYS A 153 5.64 15.79 -2.65
CA LYS A 153 6.45 15.04 -1.69
C LYS A 153 5.59 14.63 -0.50
N SER A 154 5.49 13.35 -0.22
CA SER A 154 4.85 12.83 0.98
C SER A 154 5.53 11.52 1.41
N LEU A 155 5.17 10.99 2.57
CA LEU A 155 5.47 9.58 2.86
C LEU A 155 4.82 8.67 1.81
N VAL A 156 5.38 7.48 1.64
CA VAL A 156 4.84 6.42 0.79
C VAL A 156 4.74 5.13 1.60
N HIS A 157 3.79 4.27 1.25
CA HIS A 157 3.62 2.96 1.88
C HIS A 157 3.43 1.86 0.84
N SER A 158 3.31 0.61 1.30
CA SER A 158 3.07 -0.56 0.46
C SER A 158 4.20 -0.85 -0.55
N ALA A 159 3.89 -1.38 -1.73
CA ALA A 159 4.86 -1.80 -2.72
C ALA A 159 5.84 -0.70 -3.18
N PRO A 160 5.41 0.57 -3.42
CA PRO A 160 6.33 1.66 -3.72
C PRO A 160 7.42 1.86 -2.67
N LEU A 161 7.06 1.83 -1.38
CA LEU A 161 8.02 1.98 -0.28
C LEU A 161 9.08 0.88 -0.31
N THR A 162 8.67 -0.37 -0.54
CA THR A 162 9.60 -1.51 -0.66
C THR A 162 10.53 -1.34 -1.86
N ALA A 163 10.03 -0.90 -3.01
CA ALA A 163 10.88 -0.65 -4.19
C ALA A 163 11.95 0.43 -3.91
N ILE A 164 11.57 1.54 -3.27
CA ILE A 164 12.49 2.61 -2.90
C ILE A 164 13.53 2.11 -1.88
N ALA A 165 13.12 1.34 -0.87
CA ALA A 165 14.03 0.76 0.12
C ALA A 165 15.07 -0.16 -0.51
N PHE A 166 14.65 -1.03 -1.44
CA PHE A 166 15.56 -1.93 -2.15
C PHE A 166 16.49 -1.18 -3.10
N ASN A 167 16.04 -0.07 -3.70
CA ASN A 167 16.89 0.79 -4.53
C ASN A 167 18.00 1.48 -3.71
N LYS A 168 17.68 1.93 -2.49
CA LYS A 168 18.65 2.55 -1.58
C LYS A 168 19.62 1.53 -0.97
N GLY A 169 19.23 0.25 -0.96
CA GLY A 169 20.02 -0.85 -0.42
C GLY A 169 21.15 -1.33 -1.33
N LEU A 170 21.59 -2.58 -1.10
CA LEU A 170 22.75 -3.19 -1.75
C LEU A 170 22.65 -3.29 -3.28
N PHE A 171 21.45 -3.24 -3.85
CA PHE A 171 21.21 -3.50 -5.27
C PHE A 171 21.13 -2.23 -6.13
N GLY A 172 21.22 -1.03 -5.54
CA GLY A 172 21.13 0.24 -6.27
C GLY A 172 19.90 0.31 -7.16
N ASP A 173 20.00 0.95 -8.32
CA ASP A 173 18.88 1.10 -9.28
C ASP A 173 18.30 -0.24 -9.81
N TYR A 174 18.96 -1.37 -9.55
CA TYR A 174 18.44 -2.69 -9.90
C TYR A 174 17.46 -3.26 -8.86
N GLY A 175 17.40 -2.69 -7.66
CA GLY A 175 16.53 -3.15 -6.57
C GLY A 175 15.06 -3.18 -6.97
N GLN A 176 14.58 -2.16 -7.67
CA GLN A 176 13.21 -2.05 -8.18
C GLN A 176 12.85 -3.18 -9.15
N TYR A 177 13.78 -3.62 -10.00
CA TYR A 177 13.51 -4.71 -10.95
C TYR A 177 13.43 -6.05 -10.25
N ILE A 178 14.29 -6.28 -9.24
CA ILE A 178 14.25 -7.48 -8.41
C ILE A 178 12.92 -7.56 -7.67
N VAL A 179 12.48 -6.46 -7.05
CA VAL A 179 11.19 -6.40 -6.36
C VAL A 179 10.03 -6.61 -7.34
N ALA A 180 10.05 -5.96 -8.52
CA ALA A 180 8.99 -6.09 -9.50
C ALA A 180 8.86 -7.52 -10.05
N ILE A 181 9.97 -8.18 -10.39
CA ILE A 181 9.97 -9.57 -10.84
C ILE A 181 9.54 -10.51 -9.71
N GLY A 182 10.03 -10.25 -8.48
CA GLY A 182 9.62 -11.01 -7.30
C GLY A 182 8.11 -10.93 -7.05
N LEU A 183 7.53 -9.72 -7.10
CA LEU A 183 6.10 -9.48 -6.96
C LEU A 183 5.30 -10.16 -8.08
N LEU A 184 5.79 -10.14 -9.32
CA LEU A 184 5.14 -10.81 -10.45
C LEU A 184 5.08 -12.33 -10.22
N LEU A 185 6.22 -12.94 -9.87
CA LEU A 185 6.30 -14.39 -9.62
C LEU A 185 5.46 -14.80 -8.41
N PHE A 186 5.46 -13.98 -7.35
CA PHE A 186 4.67 -14.20 -6.15
C PHE A 186 3.17 -14.12 -6.45
N ALA A 187 2.71 -13.07 -7.13
CA ALA A 187 1.31 -12.94 -7.53
C ALA A 187 0.85 -14.10 -8.42
N PHE A 188 1.71 -14.52 -9.35
CA PHE A 188 1.41 -15.65 -10.24
C PHE A 188 1.33 -16.98 -9.49
N SER A 189 2.26 -17.27 -8.57
CA SER A 189 2.21 -18.50 -7.77
C SER A 189 0.98 -18.52 -6.85
N THR A 190 0.65 -17.42 -6.19
CA THR A 190 -0.55 -17.30 -5.35
C THR A 190 -1.82 -17.53 -6.18
N ALA A 191 -1.91 -16.95 -7.37
CA ALA A 191 -3.08 -17.11 -8.24
C ALA A 191 -3.30 -18.59 -8.65
N ILE A 192 -2.23 -19.32 -8.96
CA ILE A 192 -2.30 -20.76 -9.28
C ILE A 192 -2.78 -21.55 -8.05
N SER A 193 -2.19 -21.31 -6.88
CA SER A 193 -2.56 -22.00 -5.64
C SER A 193 -4.03 -21.77 -5.29
N TRP A 194 -4.49 -20.51 -5.32
CA TRP A 194 -5.89 -20.16 -5.02
C TRP A 194 -6.87 -20.66 -6.09
N SER A 195 -6.48 -20.71 -7.36
CA SER A 195 -7.28 -21.34 -8.41
C SER A 195 -7.49 -22.83 -8.13
N TYR A 196 -6.43 -23.53 -7.71
CA TYR A 196 -6.51 -24.93 -7.31
C TYR A 196 -7.36 -25.14 -6.04
N TYR A 197 -7.16 -24.32 -5.00
CA TYR A 197 -7.94 -24.38 -3.74
C TYR A 197 -9.43 -24.13 -3.99
N GLY A 198 -9.74 -23.12 -4.80
CA GLY A 198 -11.11 -22.81 -5.23
C GLY A 198 -11.72 -23.96 -6.03
N GLY A 199 -10.99 -24.52 -7.00
CA GLY A 199 -11.43 -25.67 -7.79
C GLY A 199 -11.77 -26.89 -6.93
N ARG A 200 -10.95 -27.21 -5.92
CA ARG A 200 -11.24 -28.31 -4.98
C ARG A 200 -12.47 -28.04 -4.12
N SER A 201 -12.62 -26.81 -3.64
CA SER A 201 -13.80 -26.40 -2.86
C SER A 201 -15.09 -26.49 -3.70
N VAL A 202 -15.07 -26.03 -4.95
CA VAL A 202 -16.21 -26.12 -5.87
C VAL A 202 -16.55 -27.57 -6.19
N THR A 203 -15.52 -28.40 -6.46
CA THR A 203 -15.72 -29.84 -6.72
C THR A 203 -16.38 -30.55 -5.54
N TYR A 204 -16.04 -30.17 -4.30
CA TYR A 204 -16.68 -30.72 -3.10
C TYR A 204 -18.16 -30.37 -3.01
N LEU A 205 -18.55 -29.16 -3.41
CA LEU A 205 -19.93 -28.67 -3.32
C LEU A 205 -20.83 -29.20 -4.44
N PHE A 206 -20.34 -29.23 -5.68
CA PHE A 206 -21.15 -29.51 -6.86
C PHE A 206 -20.83 -30.86 -7.51
N GLY A 207 -19.81 -31.57 -7.01
CA GLY A 207 -19.30 -32.78 -7.64
C GLY A 207 -18.45 -32.49 -8.87
N VAL A 208 -18.00 -33.55 -9.53
CA VAL A 208 -17.33 -33.50 -10.83
C VAL A 208 -18.38 -33.71 -11.91
N GLU A 209 -18.68 -32.68 -12.70
CA GLU A 209 -19.32 -32.87 -14.00
C GLU A 209 -18.25 -33.37 -14.98
N TYR A 210 -18.40 -34.61 -15.44
CA TYR A 210 -17.56 -35.24 -16.46
C TYR A 210 -18.09 -34.93 -17.86
#